data_AF-A0A0M9EM56-F1
#
_entry.id   AF-A0A0M9EM56-F1
#
_cell.length_a   1.000
_cell.length_b   1.000
_cell.length_c   1.000
_cell.angle_alpha   90.00
_cell.angle_beta   90.00
_cell.angle_gamma   90.00
#
_symmetry.space_group_name_H-M   'P 1'
#
loop_
_entity.id
_entity.type
_entity.pdbx_description
1 polymer ?
#
loop_
_entity_poly.entity_id
_entity_poly.type
_entity_poly.pdbx_seq_one_letter_code
_entity_poly.pdbx_strand_id
1 'polypeptide(L)'
;MGVGICSAGYHMTLKYHTQMSDELSMHLLTTPLIYRLLTFKASPEKTRLIGIILSIIFTIVMVTHMVMDEFLLHATTFGLGVYIIATRVLKVIPQQVKDPVTKKKFQNIAILGLGSFAFGYVVWLIDEFACRYLTSARHSIGLPFAFLLELHGWWHVLTAIGGYTAVAVIDVVTTGEVTDDPTDTFAWPVPLAVKLMSGKSSSVKQG
;
A
#
# COMPACT_ATOMS: atom_id res chain seq x y z
N MET A 1 0.43 4.00 -10.57
CA MET A 1 -0.51 4.03 -11.72
C MET A 1 -0.77 2.65 -12.30
N GLY A 2 0.25 1.82 -12.60
CA GLY A 2 0.06 0.49 -13.21
C GLY A 2 -0.98 -0.41 -12.54
N VAL A 3 -0.90 -0.59 -11.21
CA VAL A 3 -1.84 -1.45 -10.45
C VAL A 3 -3.30 -1.08 -10.70
N GLY A 4 -3.67 0.20 -10.62
CA GLY A 4 -5.05 0.62 -10.83
C GLY A 4 -5.57 0.34 -12.25
N ILE A 5 -4.72 0.45 -13.27
CA ILE A 5 -5.09 0.16 -14.66
C ILE A 5 -5.31 -1.35 -14.85
N CYS A 6 -4.38 -2.17 -14.34
CA CYS A 6 -4.48 -3.62 -14.44
C CYS A 6 -5.70 -4.15 -13.66
N SER A 7 -5.95 -3.64 -12.46
CA SER A 7 -7.11 -4.00 -11.64
C SER A 7 -8.43 -3.62 -12.30
N ALA A 8 -8.54 -2.41 -12.84
CA ALA A 8 -9.72 -2.02 -13.62
C ALA A 8 -9.93 -2.95 -14.82
N GLY A 9 -8.84 -3.32 -15.53
CA GLY A 9 -8.88 -4.28 -16.64
C GLY A 9 -9.42 -5.65 -16.21
N TYR A 10 -8.98 -6.17 -15.06
CA TYR A 10 -9.51 -7.41 -14.49
C TYR A 10 -10.99 -7.28 -14.14
N HIS A 11 -11.40 -6.27 -13.37
CA HIS A 11 -12.79 -6.14 -12.94
C HIS A 11 -13.78 -5.86 -14.08
N MET A 12 -13.32 -5.31 -15.21
CA MET A 12 -14.14 -5.15 -16.40
C MET A 12 -14.32 -6.44 -17.22
N THR A 13 -13.43 -7.42 -17.07
CA THR A 13 -13.38 -8.59 -17.99
C THR A 13 -13.50 -9.94 -17.29
N LEU A 14 -13.04 -10.04 -16.04
CA LEU A 14 -12.97 -11.25 -15.22
C LEU A 14 -12.26 -12.42 -15.93
N LYS A 15 -11.22 -12.11 -16.72
CA LYS A 15 -10.43 -13.11 -17.45
C LYS A 15 -9.11 -13.40 -16.75
N TYR A 16 -8.62 -14.62 -16.95
CA TYR A 16 -7.34 -15.09 -16.43
C TYR A 16 -6.17 -14.14 -16.72
N HIS A 17 -5.95 -13.77 -17.99
CA HIS A 17 -4.82 -12.92 -18.36
C HIS A 17 -4.86 -11.52 -17.74
N THR A 18 -6.06 -10.97 -17.55
CA THR A 18 -6.23 -9.68 -16.88
C THR A 18 -6.07 -9.81 -15.37
N GLN A 19 -6.46 -10.94 -14.77
CA GLN A 19 -6.18 -11.25 -13.36
C GLN A 19 -4.67 -11.32 -13.13
N MET A 20 -3.96 -12.11 -13.94
CA MET A 20 -2.51 -12.23 -13.85
C MET A 20 -1.81 -10.89 -14.06
N SER A 21 -2.35 -10.01 -14.92
CA SER A 21 -1.82 -8.66 -15.10
C SER A 21 -1.99 -7.80 -13.85
N ASP A 22 -3.15 -7.88 -13.19
CA ASP A 22 -3.41 -7.18 -11.93
C ASP A 22 -2.46 -7.67 -10.82
N GLU A 23 -2.45 -8.99 -10.57
CA GLU A 23 -1.65 -9.62 -9.52
C GLU A 23 -0.14 -9.41 -9.74
N LEU A 24 0.35 -9.51 -10.99
CA LEU A 24 1.74 -9.21 -11.34
C LEU A 24 2.10 -7.74 -11.12
N SER A 25 1.20 -6.82 -11.46
CA SER A 25 1.45 -5.38 -11.32
C SER A 25 1.65 -4.98 -9.85
N MET A 26 0.98 -5.67 -8.92
CA MET A 26 1.15 -5.46 -7.49
C MET A 26 2.58 -5.82 -7.04
N HIS A 27 3.13 -6.93 -7.53
CA HIS A 27 4.52 -7.34 -7.24
C HIS A 27 5.56 -6.46 -7.92
N LEU A 28 5.25 -5.96 -9.13
CA LEU A 28 6.07 -4.97 -9.83
C LEU A 28 6.09 -3.61 -9.13
N LEU A 29 5.11 -3.30 -8.28
CA LEU A 29 5.14 -2.14 -7.39
C LEU A 29 5.92 -2.42 -6.10
N THR A 30 5.64 -3.53 -5.43
CA THR A 30 6.19 -3.81 -4.09
C THR A 30 7.67 -4.19 -4.13
N THR A 31 8.11 -4.98 -5.10
CA THR A 31 9.49 -5.48 -5.17
C THR A 31 10.50 -4.34 -5.32
N PRO A 32 10.30 -3.34 -6.20
CA PRO A 32 11.18 -2.18 -6.27
C PRO A 32 11.19 -1.33 -4.99
N LEU A 33 10.04 -1.19 -4.29
CA LEU A 33 9.99 -0.48 -3.01
C LEU A 33 10.79 -1.20 -1.92
N ILE A 34 10.69 -2.53 -1.85
CA ILE A 34 11.50 -3.37 -0.96
C ILE A 34 12.98 -3.22 -1.31
N TYR A 35 13.34 -3.33 -2.59
CA TYR A 35 14.71 -3.12 -3.05
C TYR A 35 15.24 -1.76 -2.60
N ARG A 36 14.49 -0.68 -2.84
CA ARG A 36 14.86 0.69 -2.46
C ARG A 36 15.08 0.81 -0.95
N LEU A 37 14.18 0.26 -0.14
CA LEU A 37 14.30 0.28 1.33
C LEU A 37 15.47 -0.55 1.87
N LEU A 38 15.78 -1.70 1.26
CA LEU A 38 16.85 -2.59 1.72
C LEU A 38 18.24 -2.14 1.26
N THR A 39 18.32 -1.40 0.16
CA THR A 39 19.57 -0.90 -0.44
C THR A 39 19.87 0.55 -0.11
N PHE A 40 18.95 1.25 0.55
CA PHE A 40 19.17 2.62 1.00
C PHE A 40 20.41 2.72 1.91
N LYS A 41 21.39 3.53 1.50
CA LYS A 41 22.72 3.70 2.14
C LYS A 41 23.53 2.40 2.29
N ALA A 42 23.25 1.37 1.48
CA ALA A 42 24.04 0.14 1.44
C ALA A 42 25.29 0.28 0.55
N SER A 43 26.29 -0.58 0.76
CA SER A 43 27.46 -0.64 -0.13
C SER A 43 27.07 -1.15 -1.53
N PRO A 44 27.85 -0.83 -2.59
CA PRO A 44 27.56 -1.29 -3.95
C PRO A 44 27.42 -2.81 -4.06
N GLU A 45 28.24 -3.57 -3.33
CA GLU A 45 28.21 -5.04 -3.32
C GLU A 45 26.90 -5.55 -2.72
N LYS A 46 26.48 -4.98 -1.59
CA LYS A 46 25.22 -5.35 -0.93
C LYS A 46 24.01 -4.98 -1.78
N THR A 47 24.03 -3.81 -2.41
CA THR A 47 22.97 -3.36 -3.33
C THR A 47 22.82 -4.33 -4.51
N ARG A 48 23.94 -4.71 -5.14
CA ARG A 48 23.94 -5.70 -6.22
C ARG A 48 23.43 -7.06 -5.77
N LEU A 49 23.88 -7.55 -4.61
CA LEU A 49 23.46 -8.83 -4.05
C LEU A 49 21.95 -8.87 -3.78
N ILE A 50 21.41 -7.83 -3.13
CA ILE A 50 19.97 -7.72 -2.85
C ILE A 50 19.17 -7.67 -4.16
N GLY A 51 19.64 -6.92 -5.17
CA GLY A 51 18.99 -6.86 -6.48
C GLY A 51 18.92 -8.20 -7.19
N ILE A 52 19.99 -9.00 -7.12
CA ILE A 52 20.03 -10.36 -7.67
C ILE A 52 19.06 -11.27 -6.93
N ILE A 53 19.11 -11.28 -5.59
CA ILE A 53 18.24 -12.12 -4.76
C ILE A 53 16.77 -11.80 -5.01
N LEU A 54 16.38 -10.53 -4.98
CA LEU A 54 15.00 -10.11 -5.20
C LEU A 54 14.53 -10.44 -6.62
N SER A 55 15.38 -10.26 -7.64
CA SER A 55 15.04 -10.62 -9.02
C SER A 55 14.77 -12.11 -9.19
N ILE A 56 15.60 -12.96 -8.55
CA ILE A 56 15.43 -14.43 -8.57
C ILE A 56 14.12 -14.82 -7.87
N ILE A 57 13.88 -14.31 -6.66
CA ILE A 57 12.67 -14.60 -5.88
C ILE A 57 11.43 -14.15 -6.64
N PHE A 58 11.41 -12.92 -7.14
CA PHE A 58 10.31 -12.37 -7.94
C PHE A 58 10.01 -13.27 -9.14
N THR A 59 11.04 -13.66 -9.90
CA THR A 59 10.86 -14.49 -11.09
C THR A 59 10.27 -15.85 -10.75
N ILE A 60 10.81 -16.53 -9.73
CA ILE A 60 10.30 -17.84 -9.29
C ILE A 60 8.84 -17.73 -8.84
N VAL A 61 8.55 -16.81 -7.91
CA VAL A 61 7.21 -16.62 -7.36
C VAL A 61 6.20 -16.30 -8.47
N MET A 62 6.54 -15.40 -9.40
CA MET A 62 5.61 -14.96 -10.43
C MET A 62 5.40 -15.99 -11.53
N VAL A 63 6.46 -16.68 -11.97
CA VAL A 63 6.30 -17.78 -12.93
C VAL A 63 5.49 -18.91 -12.31
N THR A 64 5.78 -19.32 -11.07
CA THR A 64 5.01 -20.38 -10.39
C THR A 64 3.55 -19.98 -10.25
N HIS A 65 3.25 -18.78 -9.76
CA HIS A 65 1.89 -18.29 -9.63
C HIS A 65 1.14 -18.27 -10.97
N MET A 66 1.76 -17.74 -12.04
CA MET A 66 1.13 -17.62 -13.36
C MET A 66 1.05 -18.94 -14.15
N VAL A 67 1.80 -19.97 -13.78
CA VAL A 67 1.71 -21.29 -14.43
C VAL A 67 0.73 -22.20 -13.67
N MET A 68 0.71 -22.10 -12.35
CA MET A 68 -0.10 -22.97 -11.50
C MET A 68 -1.45 -22.37 -11.10
N ASP A 69 -1.72 -21.10 -11.41
CA ASP A 69 -2.92 -20.36 -10.97
C ASP A 69 -3.08 -20.37 -9.43
N GLU A 70 -1.95 -20.28 -8.73
CA GLU A 70 -1.90 -20.45 -7.27
C GLU A 70 -2.10 -19.11 -6.54
N PHE A 71 -3.36 -18.78 -6.24
CA PHE A 71 -3.74 -17.54 -5.54
C PHE A 71 -3.05 -17.37 -4.17
N LEU A 72 -2.91 -18.46 -3.40
CA LEU A 72 -2.32 -18.39 -2.05
C LEU A 72 -0.84 -17.97 -2.09
N LEU A 73 -0.09 -18.38 -3.11
CA LEU A 73 1.30 -17.97 -3.28
C LEU A 73 1.37 -16.47 -3.52
N HIS A 74 0.53 -15.91 -4.39
CA HIS A 74 0.45 -14.47 -4.60
C HIS A 74 0.07 -13.72 -3.31
N ALA A 75 -1.02 -14.12 -2.65
CA ALA A 75 -1.55 -13.41 -1.49
C ALA A 75 -0.55 -13.37 -0.33
N THR A 76 0.09 -14.50 -0.04
CA THR A 76 1.06 -14.60 1.07
C THR A 76 2.36 -13.85 0.78
N THR A 77 2.90 -13.95 -0.44
CA THR A 77 4.12 -13.24 -0.83
C THR A 77 3.90 -11.73 -0.91
N PHE A 78 2.75 -11.28 -1.43
CA PHE A 78 2.37 -9.87 -1.45
C PHE A 78 2.19 -9.33 -0.02
N GLY A 79 1.47 -10.05 0.84
CA GLY A 79 1.30 -9.69 2.26
C GLY A 79 2.62 -9.58 3.01
N LEU A 80 3.55 -10.53 2.79
CA LEU A 80 4.90 -10.47 3.35
C LEU A 80 5.67 -9.24 2.84
N GLY A 81 5.56 -8.93 1.54
CA GLY A 81 6.17 -7.75 0.95
C GLY A 81 5.67 -6.45 1.60
N VAL A 82 4.35 -6.31 1.76
CA VAL A 82 3.73 -5.18 2.45
C VAL A 82 4.21 -5.08 3.91
N TYR A 83 4.30 -6.20 4.63
CA TYR A 83 4.83 -6.24 5.99
C TYR A 83 6.30 -5.77 6.07
N ILE A 84 7.14 -6.21 5.14
CA ILE A 84 8.54 -5.76 5.04
C ILE A 84 8.58 -4.24 4.80
N ILE A 85 7.78 -3.74 3.84
CA ILE A 85 7.70 -2.31 3.55
C ILE A 85 7.30 -1.51 4.79
N ALA A 86 6.22 -1.92 5.47
CA ALA A 86 5.69 -1.25 6.65
C ALA A 86 6.70 -1.19 7.80
N THR A 87 7.37 -2.31 8.10
CA THR A 87 8.35 -2.36 9.19
C THR A 87 9.63 -1.59 8.85
N ARG A 88 10.08 -1.61 7.59
CA ARG A 88 11.29 -0.92 7.16
C ARG A 88 11.08 0.59 7.07
N VAL A 89 9.97 1.06 6.51
CA VAL A 89 9.72 2.50 6.39
C VAL A 89 9.64 3.17 7.76
N LEU A 90 8.97 2.55 8.73
CA LEU A 90 8.88 3.06 10.11
C LEU A 90 10.24 3.11 10.81
N LYS A 91 11.19 2.24 10.44
CA LYS A 91 12.58 2.26 10.94
C LYS A 91 13.44 3.33 10.25
N VAL A 92 13.20 3.62 8.98
CA VAL A 92 13.99 4.60 8.20
C VAL A 92 13.61 6.04 8.52
N ILE A 93 12.31 6.35 8.71
CA ILE A 93 11.83 7.70 9.06
C ILE A 93 12.66 8.37 10.17
N PRO A 94 12.84 7.78 11.37
CA PRO A 94 13.58 8.43 12.46
C PRO A 94 15.07 8.66 12.16
N GLN A 95 15.63 7.99 11.15
CA GLN A 95 17.04 8.10 10.75
C GLN A 95 17.25 9.22 9.72
N GLN A 96 16.23 9.60 8.96
CA GLN A 96 16.34 10.58 7.87
C GLN A 96 15.68 11.92 8.18
N VAL A 97 14.72 11.94 9.11
CA VAL A 97 14.03 13.17 9.52
C VAL A 97 14.55 13.60 10.88
N LYS A 98 15.39 14.64 10.89
CA LYS A 98 16.02 15.18 12.11
C LYS A 98 15.05 16.03 12.93
N ASP A 99 14.25 16.86 12.26
CA ASP A 99 13.25 17.71 12.92
C ASP A 99 12.17 16.85 13.62
N PRO A 100 11.99 16.97 14.95
CA PRO A 100 11.03 16.17 15.70
C PRO A 100 9.57 16.33 15.23
N VAL A 101 9.19 17.53 14.78
CA VAL A 101 7.81 17.83 14.34
C VAL A 101 7.52 17.12 13.02
N THR A 102 8.38 17.32 12.02
CA THR A 102 8.31 16.67 10.71
C THR A 102 8.42 15.16 10.85
N LYS A 103 9.30 14.67 11.73
CA LYS A 103 9.43 13.23 12.00
C LYS A 103 8.12 12.64 12.51
N LYS A 104 7.49 13.26 13.50
CA LYS A 104 6.22 12.79 14.05
C LYS A 104 5.11 12.81 12.99
N LYS A 105 5.11 13.85 12.15
CA LYS A 105 4.19 13.98 11.02
C LYS A 105 4.34 12.82 10.03
N PHE A 106 5.56 12.51 9.59
CA PHE A 106 5.85 11.38 8.70
C PHE A 106 5.47 10.03 9.32
N GLN A 107 5.73 9.84 10.61
CA GLN A 107 5.30 8.63 11.32
C GLN A 107 3.78 8.50 11.34
N ASN A 108 3.05 9.58 11.61
CA ASN A 108 1.59 9.55 11.62
C ASN A 108 1.02 9.29 10.22
N ILE A 109 1.59 9.89 9.17
CA ILE A 109 1.22 9.62 7.77
C ILE A 109 1.47 8.14 7.44
N ALA A 110 2.63 7.60 7.79
CA ALA A 110 2.95 6.18 7.56
C ALA A 110 2.00 5.24 8.32
N ILE A 111 1.66 5.57 9.57
CA ILE A 111 0.70 4.80 10.38
C ILE A 111 -0.70 4.88 9.79
N LEU A 112 -1.13 6.05 9.29
CA LEU A 112 -2.40 6.21 8.62
C LEU A 112 -2.48 5.36 7.34
N GLY A 113 -1.42 5.40 6.51
CA GLY A 113 -1.34 4.58 5.30
C GLY A 113 -1.38 3.08 5.61
N LEU A 114 -0.62 2.65 6.61
CA LEU A 114 -0.63 1.27 7.09
C LEU A 114 -2.00 0.86 7.65
N GLY A 115 -2.61 1.71 8.46
CA GLY A 115 -3.94 1.49 9.03
C GLY A 115 -5.01 1.40 7.95
N SER A 116 -4.96 2.28 6.94
CA SER A 116 -5.85 2.24 5.78
C SER A 116 -5.72 0.92 5.02
N PHE A 117 -4.49 0.50 4.74
CA PHE A 117 -4.23 -0.76 4.04
C PHE A 117 -4.72 -1.97 4.84
N ALA A 118 -4.39 -2.05 6.13
CA ALA A 118 -4.80 -3.14 7.01
C ALA A 118 -6.32 -3.18 7.19
N PHE A 119 -6.97 -2.03 7.35
CA PHE A 119 -8.42 -1.95 7.42
C PHE A 119 -9.07 -2.40 6.11
N GLY A 120 -8.53 -1.97 4.97
CA GLY A 120 -8.92 -2.50 3.67
C GLY A 120 -8.86 -4.03 3.65
N TYR A 121 -7.77 -4.62 4.16
CA TYR A 121 -7.57 -6.07 4.10
C TYR A 121 -8.63 -6.82 4.90
N VAL A 122 -8.99 -6.28 6.07
CA VAL A 122 -10.11 -6.78 6.86
C VAL A 122 -11.43 -6.64 6.10
N VAL A 123 -11.66 -5.51 5.42
CA VAL A 123 -12.87 -5.28 4.60
C VAL A 123 -12.95 -6.30 3.45
N TRP A 124 -11.83 -6.59 2.79
CA TRP A 124 -11.75 -7.63 1.75
C TRP A 124 -12.05 -9.02 2.31
N LEU A 125 -11.47 -9.40 3.46
CA LEU A 125 -11.78 -10.67 4.11
C LEU A 125 -13.26 -10.80 4.46
N ILE A 126 -13.89 -9.72 4.95
CA ILE A 126 -15.33 -9.72 5.24
C ILE A 126 -16.12 -9.92 3.95
N ASP A 127 -15.74 -9.28 2.84
CA ASP A 127 -16.40 -9.47 1.54
C ASP A 127 -16.38 -10.93 1.10
N GLU A 128 -15.22 -11.58 1.19
CA GLU A 128 -15.04 -13.00 0.85
C GLU A 128 -15.91 -13.92 1.74
N PHE A 129 -15.86 -13.74 3.07
CA PHE A 129 -16.58 -14.62 4.00
C PHE A 129 -18.09 -14.35 4.06
N ALA A 130 -18.53 -13.10 3.89
CA ALA A 130 -19.93 -12.69 4.01
C ALA A 130 -20.62 -12.45 2.66
N CYS A 131 -20.01 -12.87 1.54
CA CYS A 131 -20.48 -12.61 0.18
C CYS A 131 -21.98 -12.88 -0.04
N ARG A 132 -22.51 -14.01 0.46
CA ARG A 132 -23.94 -14.33 0.34
C ARG A 132 -24.85 -13.32 1.06
N TYR A 133 -24.46 -12.92 2.27
CA TYR A 133 -25.23 -11.96 3.07
C TYR A 133 -25.17 -10.57 2.46
N LEU A 134 -23.97 -10.13 2.04
CA LEU A 134 -23.76 -8.84 1.40
C LEU A 134 -24.55 -8.74 0.08
N THR A 135 -24.52 -9.78 -0.74
CA THR A 135 -25.28 -9.82 -2.01
C THR A 135 -26.79 -9.75 -1.75
N SER A 136 -27.32 -10.53 -0.81
CA SER A 136 -28.74 -10.47 -0.44
C SER A 136 -29.15 -9.08 0.08
N ALA A 137 -28.31 -8.47 0.92
CA ALA A 137 -28.54 -7.13 1.43
C ALA A 137 -28.49 -6.08 0.31
N ARG A 138 -27.56 -6.19 -0.65
CA ARG A 138 -27.50 -5.31 -1.83
C ARG A 138 -28.77 -5.36 -2.67
N HIS A 139 -29.29 -6.56 -2.95
CA HIS A 139 -30.55 -6.73 -3.68
C HIS A 139 -31.75 -6.15 -2.93
N SER A 140 -31.74 -6.20 -1.60
CA SER A 140 -32.82 -5.68 -0.75
C SER A 140 -32.79 -4.16 -0.61
N ILE A 141 -31.58 -3.57 -0.49
CA ILE A 141 -31.39 -2.12 -0.30
C ILE A 141 -31.55 -1.35 -1.62
N GLY A 142 -31.04 -1.90 -2.72
CA GLY A 142 -31.06 -1.24 -4.03
C GLY A 142 -30.14 -0.01 -4.12
N LEU A 143 -30.12 0.62 -5.30
CA LEU A 143 -29.28 1.79 -5.57
C LEU A 143 -29.88 3.09 -5.02
N PRO A 144 -29.05 4.06 -4.59
CA PRO A 144 -27.58 4.07 -4.64
C PRO A 144 -26.90 3.42 -3.42
N PHE A 145 -27.64 3.10 -2.37
CA PHE A 145 -27.05 2.68 -1.09
C PHE A 145 -26.40 1.29 -1.12
N ALA A 146 -26.73 0.44 -2.10
CA ALA A 146 -26.05 -0.83 -2.33
C ALA A 146 -24.53 -0.69 -2.55
N PHE A 147 -24.05 0.47 -3.06
CA PHE A 147 -22.60 0.73 -3.20
C PHE A 147 -21.86 0.71 -1.86
N LEU A 148 -22.52 1.04 -0.74
CA LEU A 148 -21.90 0.98 0.58
C LEU A 148 -21.57 -0.47 1.00
N LEU A 149 -22.24 -1.45 0.41
CA LEU A 149 -22.03 -2.88 0.66
C LEU A 149 -21.10 -3.54 -0.35
N GLU A 150 -20.56 -2.81 -1.33
CA GLU A 150 -19.53 -3.30 -2.26
C GLU A 150 -18.17 -3.23 -1.56
N LEU A 151 -17.97 -4.09 -0.56
CA LEU A 151 -16.79 -4.08 0.30
C LEU A 151 -15.50 -4.32 -0.50
N HIS A 152 -15.55 -5.14 -1.54
CA HIS A 152 -14.44 -5.28 -2.49
C HIS A 152 -14.05 -3.95 -3.17
N GLY A 153 -15.02 -3.10 -3.50
CA GLY A 153 -14.76 -1.76 -4.01
C GLY A 153 -14.06 -0.86 -2.99
N TRP A 154 -14.48 -0.94 -1.72
CA TRP A 154 -13.83 -0.19 -0.63
C TRP A 154 -12.41 -0.66 -0.34
N TRP A 155 -12.13 -1.96 -0.48
CA TRP A 155 -10.78 -2.52 -0.41
C TRP A 155 -9.82 -1.82 -1.38
N HIS A 156 -10.22 -1.63 -2.64
CA HIS A 156 -9.43 -0.94 -3.65
C HIS A 156 -9.12 0.51 -3.26
N VAL A 157 -10.11 1.24 -2.75
CA VAL A 157 -9.92 2.63 -2.30
C VAL A 157 -8.95 2.69 -1.13
N LEU A 158 -9.15 1.85 -0.11
CA LEU A 158 -8.37 1.85 1.13
C LEU A 158 -6.91 1.43 0.89
N THR A 159 -6.69 0.43 0.04
CA THR A 159 -5.33 -0.02 -0.34
C THR A 159 -4.65 0.93 -1.30
N ALA A 160 -5.38 1.60 -2.19
CA ALA A 160 -4.82 2.66 -3.03
C ALA A 160 -4.29 3.82 -2.17
N ILE A 161 -5.05 4.24 -1.14
CA ILE A 161 -4.60 5.25 -0.17
C ILE A 161 -3.35 4.77 0.57
N GLY A 162 -3.35 3.54 1.08
CA GLY A 162 -2.22 2.96 1.79
C GLY A 162 -0.97 2.83 0.92
N GLY A 163 -1.12 2.30 -0.29
CA GLY A 163 -0.06 2.12 -1.28
C GLY A 163 0.52 3.45 -1.77
N TYR A 164 -0.34 4.42 -2.08
CA TYR A 164 0.10 5.78 -2.41
C TYR A 164 0.93 6.40 -1.28
N THR A 165 0.41 6.32 -0.05
CA THR A 165 1.09 6.85 1.13
C THR A 165 2.45 6.19 1.34
N ALA A 166 2.54 4.86 1.17
CA ALA A 166 3.80 4.14 1.27
C ALA A 166 4.80 4.62 0.20
N VAL A 167 4.38 4.71 -1.07
CA VAL A 167 5.24 5.21 -2.16
C VAL A 167 5.75 6.62 -1.86
N ALA A 168 4.85 7.55 -1.50
CA ALA A 168 5.20 8.94 -1.23
C ALA A 168 6.18 9.09 -0.06
N VAL A 169 5.92 8.38 1.05
CA VAL A 169 6.81 8.41 2.22
C VAL A 169 8.16 7.78 1.89
N ILE A 170 8.17 6.61 1.25
CA ILE A 170 9.41 5.92 0.87
C ILE A 170 10.24 6.79 -0.06
N ASP A 171 9.61 7.44 -1.03
CA ASP A 171 10.30 8.29 -1.98
C ASP A 171 11.08 9.40 -1.26
N VAL A 172 10.38 10.18 -0.42
CA VAL A 172 10.97 11.28 0.34
C VAL A 172 12.08 10.81 1.29
N VAL A 173 11.85 9.74 2.06
CA VAL A 173 12.84 9.30 3.06
C VAL A 173 14.04 8.60 2.45
N THR A 174 14.06 8.35 1.14
CA THR A 174 15.19 7.68 0.47
C THR A 174 15.87 8.53 -0.60
N THR A 175 15.36 9.73 -0.93
CA THR A 175 16.02 10.70 -1.82
C THR A 175 17.10 11.53 -1.12
N GLY A 176 17.12 11.62 0.20
CA GLY A 176 18.11 12.41 0.93
C GLY A 176 17.72 12.71 2.37
N GLU A 177 18.46 13.61 3.03
CA GLU A 177 18.01 14.18 4.31
C GLU A 177 16.81 15.11 4.05
N VAL A 178 15.74 14.95 4.83
CA VAL A 178 14.54 15.77 4.71
C VAL A 178 14.77 17.06 5.50
N THR A 179 15.09 18.15 4.79
CA THR A 179 15.33 19.48 5.37
C THR A 179 14.06 20.31 5.49
N ASP A 180 13.17 20.20 4.51
CA ASP A 180 11.90 20.91 4.45
C ASP A 180 10.73 19.92 4.49
N ASP A 181 9.56 20.39 4.95
CA ASP A 181 8.33 19.58 5.03
C ASP A 181 7.67 19.49 3.63
N PRO A 182 7.80 18.37 2.89
CA PRO A 182 7.32 18.30 1.51
C PRO A 182 5.84 17.91 1.43
N THR A 183 5.14 17.86 2.57
CA THR A 183 3.80 17.26 2.64
C THR A 183 2.77 17.98 1.77
N ASP A 184 2.96 19.27 1.50
CA ASP A 184 2.09 20.05 0.62
C ASP A 184 2.20 19.64 -0.87
N THR A 185 3.26 18.91 -1.23
CA THR A 185 3.43 18.35 -2.59
C THR A 185 2.74 16.99 -2.78
N PHE A 186 2.26 16.38 -1.69
CA PHE A 186 1.56 15.10 -1.77
C PHE A 186 0.14 15.27 -2.33
N ALA A 187 -0.30 14.29 -3.10
CA ALA A 187 -1.66 14.17 -3.57
C ALA A 187 -2.60 13.78 -2.43
N TRP A 188 -3.90 14.01 -2.66
CA TRP A 188 -4.96 13.55 -1.78
C TRP A 188 -4.84 12.03 -1.51
N PRO A 189 -5.11 11.54 -0.28
CA PRO A 189 -5.67 12.26 0.88
C PRO A 189 -4.64 12.83 1.87
N VAL A 190 -3.34 12.75 1.58
CA VAL A 190 -2.30 13.01 2.61
C VAL A 190 -2.33 14.45 3.15
N PRO A 191 -2.44 15.52 2.34
CA PRO A 191 -2.54 16.89 2.86
C PRO A 191 -3.77 17.12 3.75
N LEU A 192 -4.90 16.48 3.44
CA LEU A 192 -6.13 16.59 4.25
C LEU A 192 -5.93 15.92 5.61
N ALA A 193 -5.41 14.69 5.61
CA ALA A 193 -5.11 13.97 6.85
C ALA A 193 -4.15 14.77 7.74
N VAL A 194 -3.14 15.39 7.14
CA VAL A 194 -2.18 16.25 7.82
C VAL A 194 -2.83 17.47 8.44
N LYS A 195 -3.69 18.19 7.71
CA LYS A 195 -4.44 19.33 8.26
C LYS A 195 -5.29 18.93 9.45
N LEU A 196 -5.98 17.79 9.36
CA LEU A 196 -6.80 17.25 10.46
C LEU A 196 -5.96 16.88 11.69
N MET A 197 -4.78 16.28 11.49
CA MET A 197 -3.87 15.94 12.58
C MET A 197 -3.26 17.18 13.24
N SER A 198 -2.89 18.20 12.46
CA SER A 198 -2.35 19.47 12.97
C SER A 198 -3.41 20.27 13.73
N GLY A 199 -4.66 20.32 13.25
CA GLY A 199 -5.77 20.98 13.94
C GLY A 199 -6.16 20.31 15.27
N LYS A 200 -5.88 19.01 15.43
CA LYS A 200 -6.08 18.30 16.69
C LYS A 200 -4.99 18.60 17.73
N SER A 201 -3.78 18.94 17.28
CA SER A 201 -2.64 19.29 18.16
C SER A 201 -2.77 20.68 18.80
N SER A 202 -3.40 21.65 18.11
CA SER A 202 -3.65 22.98 18.65
C SER A 202 -4.77 23.02 19.71
N SER A 203 -5.76 22.11 19.62
CA SER A 203 -6.86 22.02 20.58
C SER A 203 -6.47 21.37 21.92
N VAL A 204 -5.40 20.57 21.97
CA VAL A 204 -4.95 19.87 23.19
C VAL A 204 -4.07 20.76 24.09
N LYS A 205 -3.55 21.88 23.57
CA LYS A 205 -2.74 22.83 24.35
C LYS A 205 -3.55 23.90 25.11
N GLN A 206 -4.88 23.81 25.12
CA GLN A 206 -5.76 24.76 25.82
C GLN A 206 -6.61 24.13 26.94
N GLY A 207 -6.20 22.98 27.47
CA GLY A 207 -6.84 22.32 28.63
C GLY A 207 -5.99 22.42 29.88
#